data_AF-A0A1B8Y954-F1
#
_entry.id   AF-A0A1B8Y954-F1
#
_cell.length_a   1.000
_cell.length_b   1.000
_cell.length_c   1.000
_cell.angle_alpha   90.00
_cell.angle_beta   90.00
_cell.angle_gamma   90.00
#
_symmetry.space_group_name_H-M   'P 1'
#
loop_
_entity.id
_entity.type
_entity.pdbx_description
1 polymer ?
#
loop_
_entity_poly.entity_id
_entity_poly.type
_entity_poly.pdbx_seq_one_letter_code
_entity_poly.pdbx_strand_id
1 'polypeptide(L)'
;LLGVPHSTLSLVNEAQYLLVNRASIVYLRQQLESSDIEIDQLTQRFRANIVINGSQPFEEENWAEVFIDGLHFQVSGKCNRCQIICIDQHTGEKKKDVFQTLSTCREGKATFGMYLLNSSCSLYPALLKVGSPVIFAASASRQSKNTAK
;
A
#
# COMPACT_ATOMS: atom_id res chain seq x y z
N LEU A 1 -3.86 5.93 33.09
CA LEU A 1 -3.39 6.65 31.88
C LEU A 1 -2.29 5.82 31.23
N LEU A 2 -2.64 4.73 30.57
CA LEU A 2 -1.68 3.99 29.76
C LEU A 2 -1.63 4.69 28.41
N GLY A 3 -0.56 5.45 28.19
CA GLY A 3 -0.34 6.14 26.93
C GLY A 3 -0.33 5.13 25.78
N VAL A 4 -1.04 5.46 24.70
CA VAL A 4 -0.95 4.71 23.44
C VAL A 4 0.55 4.67 23.05
N PRO A 5 1.16 3.49 22.84
CA PRO A 5 2.56 3.43 22.47
C PRO A 5 2.74 4.19 21.17
N HIS A 6 3.51 5.29 21.22
CA HIS A 6 3.88 6.03 20.04
C HIS A 6 4.78 5.12 19.20
N SER A 7 4.36 4.81 17.98
CA SER A 7 5.20 4.05 17.05
C SER A 7 6.52 4.79 16.87
N THR A 8 7.62 4.22 17.37
CA THR A 8 8.95 4.79 17.17
C THR A 8 9.35 4.50 15.73
N LEU A 9 9.16 5.48 14.85
CA LEU A 9 9.60 5.38 13.47
C LEU A 9 11.14 5.49 13.45
N SER A 10 11.79 4.60 12.71
CA SER A 10 13.23 4.67 12.44
C SER A 10 13.46 5.51 11.17
N LEU A 11 14.34 5.08 10.26
CA LEU A 11 14.62 5.72 8.96
C LEU A 11 13.51 5.55 7.91
N VAL A 12 12.26 5.34 8.33
CA VAL A 12 11.11 5.15 7.44
C VAL A 12 10.50 6.51 7.09
N ASN A 13 9.97 6.64 5.87
CA ASN A 13 9.47 7.93 5.39
C ASN A 13 8.22 8.38 6.15
N GLU A 14 7.13 7.61 6.06
CA GLU A 14 5.81 8.03 6.58
C GLU A 14 5.14 7.00 7.51
N ALA A 15 5.37 5.70 7.32
CA ALA A 15 4.73 4.65 8.13
C ALA A 15 5.63 3.44 8.35
N GLN A 16 5.25 2.57 9.28
CA GLN A 16 6.00 1.35 9.61
C GLN A 16 6.01 0.34 8.45
N TYR A 17 4.86 0.15 7.80
CA TYR A 17 4.72 -0.80 6.70
C TYR A 17 3.92 -0.20 5.55
N LEU A 18 4.24 -0.64 4.34
CA LEU A 18 3.48 -0.37 3.12
C LEU A 18 2.88 -1.68 2.61
N LEU A 19 1.55 -1.70 2.48
CA LEU A 19 0.80 -2.77 1.83
C LEU A 19 0.44 -2.37 0.41
N VAL A 20 0.59 -3.30 -0.53
CA VAL A 20 0.09 -3.17 -1.90
C VAL A 20 -0.67 -4.41 -2.31
N ASN A 21 -1.68 -4.24 -3.15
CA ASN A 21 -2.45 -5.33 -3.72
C ASN A 21 -1.94 -5.66 -5.13
N ARG A 22 -1.68 -6.94 -5.38
CA ARG A 22 -1.21 -7.44 -6.67
C ARG A 22 -2.22 -7.16 -7.78
N ALA A 23 -3.53 -7.18 -7.50
CA ALA A 23 -4.55 -6.81 -8.47
C ALA A 23 -4.40 -5.35 -8.94
N SER A 24 -4.07 -4.43 -8.03
CA SER A 24 -3.79 -3.02 -8.36
C SER A 24 -2.54 -2.86 -9.23
N ILE A 25 -1.53 -3.70 -9.01
CA ILE A 25 -0.29 -3.72 -9.82
C ILE A 25 -0.58 -4.22 -11.23
N VAL A 26 -1.34 -5.31 -11.35
CA VAL A 26 -1.76 -5.86 -12.65
C VAL A 26 -2.57 -4.84 -13.43
N TYR A 27 -3.51 -4.15 -12.77
CA TYR A 27 -4.26 -3.06 -13.39
C TYR A 27 -3.33 -1.96 -13.91
N LEU A 28 -2.42 -1.43 -13.08
CA LEU A 28 -1.49 -0.38 -13.52
C LEU A 28 -0.61 -0.85 -14.67
N ARG A 29 -0.17 -2.11 -14.64
CA ARG A 29 0.66 -2.68 -15.69
C ARG A 29 -0.04 -2.70 -17.04
N GLN A 30 -1.34 -2.98 -17.07
CA GLN A 30 -2.15 -2.95 -18.30
C GLN A 30 -2.29 -1.54 -18.88
N GLN A 31 -2.12 -0.50 -18.06
CA GLN A 31 -2.17 0.90 -18.48
C GLN A 31 -0.80 1.44 -18.94
N LEU A 32 0.27 0.66 -18.78
CA LEU A 32 1.60 1.02 -19.29
C LEU A 32 1.70 0.62 -20.76
N GLU A 33 2.00 1.60 -21.62
CA GLU A 33 2.26 1.34 -23.05
C GLU A 33 3.53 0.53 -23.29
N SER A 34 4.49 0.59 -22.36
CA SER A 34 5.72 -0.21 -22.45
C SER A 34 5.43 -1.69 -22.16
N SER A 35 5.69 -2.55 -23.14
CA SER A 35 5.49 -4.00 -23.03
C SER A 35 6.53 -4.72 -22.18
N ASP A 36 7.59 -4.05 -21.74
CA ASP A 36 8.82 -4.75 -21.31
C ASP A 36 8.96 -4.90 -19.80
N ILE A 37 8.10 -4.25 -19.00
CA ILE A 37 8.18 -4.34 -17.54
C ILE A 37 7.39 -5.56 -17.06
N GLU A 38 8.03 -6.52 -16.41
CA GLU A 38 7.31 -7.65 -15.81
C GLU A 38 6.53 -7.23 -14.53
N ILE A 39 5.46 -7.95 -14.18
CA ILE A 39 4.65 -7.63 -12.98
C ILE A 39 5.50 -7.59 -11.71
N ASP A 40 6.41 -8.55 -11.55
CA ASP A 40 7.25 -8.63 -10.35
C ASP A 40 8.27 -7.49 -10.30
N GLN A 41 8.82 -7.09 -11.46
CA GLN A 41 9.69 -5.92 -11.56
C GLN A 41 8.93 -4.64 -11.20
N LEU A 42 7.71 -4.47 -11.71
CA LEU A 42 6.86 -3.32 -11.36
C LEU A 42 6.52 -3.32 -9.87
N THR A 43 6.22 -4.49 -9.29
CA THR A 43 5.93 -4.66 -7.86
C THR A 43 7.08 -4.16 -6.99
N GLN A 44 8.32 -4.53 -7.33
CA GLN A 44 9.51 -4.12 -6.57
C GLN A 44 9.72 -2.61 -6.55
N ARG A 45 9.36 -1.89 -7.62
CA ARG A 45 9.50 -0.42 -7.71
C ARG A 45 8.66 0.33 -6.67
N PHE A 46 7.56 -0.25 -6.19
CA PHE A 46 6.73 0.35 -5.14
C PHE A 46 7.32 0.20 -3.72
N ARG A 47 8.29 -0.71 -3.53
CA ARG A 47 9.01 -0.94 -2.27
C ARG A 47 8.08 -1.26 -1.09
N ALA A 48 7.05 -2.06 -1.37
CA ALA A 48 6.11 -2.52 -0.35
C ALA A 48 6.76 -3.54 0.58
N ASN A 49 6.31 -3.58 1.84
CA ASN A 49 6.69 -4.60 2.80
C ASN A 49 5.78 -5.83 2.66
N ILE A 50 4.49 -5.60 2.41
CA ILE A 50 3.46 -6.62 2.32
C ILE A 50 2.79 -6.50 0.95
N VAL A 51 2.82 -7.59 0.19
CA VAL A 51 2.09 -7.72 -1.08
C VAL A 51 1.01 -8.77 -0.87
N ILE A 52 -0.23 -8.41 -1.12
CA ILE A 52 -1.37 -9.32 -1.00
C ILE A 52 -1.96 -9.65 -2.37
N ASN A 53 -2.67 -10.78 -2.45
CA ASN A 53 -3.46 -11.16 -3.62
C ASN A 53 -4.93 -10.85 -3.36
N GLY A 54 -5.31 -9.60 -3.60
CA GLY A 54 -6.69 -9.17 -3.59
C GLY A 54 -7.46 -9.61 -4.84
N SER A 55 -8.78 -9.50 -4.76
CA SER A 55 -9.71 -9.85 -5.83
C SER A 55 -9.96 -8.70 -6.81
N GLN A 56 -9.94 -7.44 -6.31
CA GLN A 56 -10.24 -6.25 -7.12
C GLN A 56 -9.10 -5.23 -7.01
N PRO A 57 -8.74 -4.55 -8.11
CA PRO A 57 -7.80 -3.43 -8.05
C PRO A 57 -8.28 -2.35 -7.08
N PHE A 58 -7.38 -1.88 -6.22
CA PHE A 58 -7.57 -0.79 -5.26
C PHE A 58 -8.61 -1.03 -4.17
N GLU A 59 -9.09 -2.26 -3.98
CA GLU A 59 -10.02 -2.57 -2.88
C GLU A 59 -9.44 -2.26 -1.50
N GLU A 60 -8.11 -2.35 -1.37
CA GLU A 60 -7.36 -2.06 -0.15
C GLU A 60 -7.54 -0.62 0.35
N GLU A 61 -7.93 0.30 -0.53
CA GLU A 61 -8.15 1.70 -0.18
C GLU A 61 -9.39 1.90 0.68
N ASN A 62 -10.30 0.92 0.71
CA ASN A 62 -11.53 0.96 1.48
C ASN A 62 -11.38 0.25 2.83
N TRP A 63 -10.20 -0.25 3.19
CA TRP A 63 -10.00 -1.00 4.43
C TRP A 63 -9.64 -0.08 5.59
N ALA A 64 -10.16 -0.38 6.77
CA ALA A 64 -9.76 0.26 8.02
C ALA A 64 -8.74 -0.58 8.78
N GLU A 65 -8.86 -1.91 8.73
CA GLU A 65 -8.03 -2.84 9.48
C GLU A 65 -7.68 -4.05 8.62
N VAL A 66 -6.49 -4.61 8.84
CA VAL A 66 -5.98 -5.80 8.18
C VAL A 66 -5.44 -6.76 9.24
N PHE A 67 -5.83 -8.02 9.14
CA PHE A 67 -5.40 -9.11 10.01
C PHE A 67 -4.64 -10.14 9.19
N ILE A 68 -3.42 -10.46 9.61
CA ILE A 68 -2.55 -11.44 8.94
C ILE A 68 -1.95 -12.35 10.00
N ASP A 69 -2.33 -13.63 10.00
CA ASP A 69 -1.81 -14.64 10.93
C ASP A 69 -1.88 -14.22 12.42
N GLY A 70 -3.00 -13.62 12.82
CA GLY A 70 -3.22 -13.12 14.19
C GLY A 70 -2.58 -11.76 14.50
N LEU A 71 -1.79 -11.19 13.59
CA LEU A 71 -1.35 -9.79 13.67
C LEU A 71 -2.42 -8.84 13.18
N HIS A 72 -2.60 -7.75 13.91
CA HIS A 72 -3.53 -6.68 13.61
C HIS A 72 -2.77 -5.43 13.15
N PHE A 73 -3.18 -4.91 11.99
CA PHE A 73 -2.71 -3.68 11.40
C PHE A 73 -3.86 -2.70 11.19
N GLN A 74 -3.65 -1.45 11.60
CA GLN A 74 -4.52 -0.34 11.23
C GLN A 74 -4.07 0.28 9.91
N VAL A 75 -5.02 0.56 9.02
CA VAL A 75 -4.79 1.28 7.77
C VAL A 75 -4.81 2.77 8.05
N SER A 76 -3.66 3.44 7.90
CA SER A 76 -3.49 4.84 8.30
C SER A 76 -3.62 5.83 7.14
N GLY A 77 -3.52 5.39 5.89
CA GLY A 77 -3.73 6.25 4.73
C GLY A 77 -3.09 5.74 3.44
N LYS A 78 -3.31 6.49 2.35
CA LYS A 78 -2.72 6.19 1.04
C LYS A 78 -1.28 6.67 0.97
N CYS A 79 -0.40 5.90 0.35
CA CYS A 79 0.99 6.28 0.12
C CYS A 79 1.12 7.19 -1.09
N ASN A 80 1.61 8.41 -0.88
CA ASN A 80 1.98 9.32 -1.97
C ASN A 80 3.25 8.80 -2.62
N ARG A 81 3.21 8.59 -3.93
CA ARG A 81 4.38 8.18 -4.70
C ARG A 81 5.10 9.41 -5.22
N CYS A 82 6.42 9.31 -5.25
CA CYS A 82 7.30 10.24 -5.94
C CYS A 82 7.96 9.51 -7.13
N GLN A 83 8.85 10.21 -7.85
CA GLN A 83 9.56 9.66 -9.00
C GLN A 83 10.51 8.49 -8.67
N ILE A 84 10.64 8.07 -7.41
CA ILE A 84 11.45 6.89 -7.05
C ILE A 84 10.93 5.61 -7.72
N ILE A 85 9.62 5.52 -7.98
CA ILE A 85 9.01 4.38 -8.69
C ILE A 85 9.40 4.29 -10.17
N CYS A 86 10.06 5.32 -10.69
CA CYS A 86 10.58 5.37 -12.05
C CYS A 86 11.92 4.65 -12.19
N ILE A 87 12.57 4.28 -11.09
CA ILE A 87 13.90 3.67 -11.10
C ILE A 87 13.76 2.16 -11.23
N ASP A 88 14.35 1.61 -12.29
CA ASP A 88 14.56 0.17 -12.41
C ASP A 88 15.51 -0.31 -11.31
N GLN A 89 15.05 -1.26 -10.48
CA GLN A 89 15.83 -1.71 -9.32
C GLN A 89 17.04 -2.58 -9.71
N HIS A 90 17.08 -3.13 -10.92
CA HIS A 90 18.20 -3.96 -11.39
C HIS A 90 19.26 -3.12 -12.09
N THR A 91 18.83 -2.19 -12.96
CA THR A 91 19.77 -1.39 -13.78
C THR A 91 20.09 -0.03 -13.17
N GLY A 92 19.25 0.49 -12.26
CA GLY A 92 19.35 1.86 -11.75
C GLY A 92 18.87 2.94 -12.71
N GLU A 93 18.42 2.57 -13.92
CA GLU A 93 17.95 3.52 -14.92
C GLU A 93 16.59 4.11 -14.56
N LYS A 94 16.38 5.39 -14.88
CA LYS A 94 15.14 6.10 -14.60
C LYS A 94 14.25 6.17 -15.85
N LYS A 95 13.07 5.54 -15.80
CA LYS A 95 12.01 5.60 -16.82
C LYS A 95 10.76 6.25 -16.23
N LYS A 96 10.31 7.38 -16.79
CA LYS A 96 9.23 8.21 -16.20
C LYS A 96 7.80 7.67 -16.42
N ASP A 97 7.65 6.63 -17.21
CA ASP A 97 6.38 6.02 -17.61
C ASP A 97 5.50 5.62 -16.42
N VAL A 98 6.06 4.92 -15.43
CA VAL A 98 5.29 4.40 -14.28
C VAL A 98 4.59 5.51 -13.49
N PHE A 99 5.29 6.61 -13.20
CA PHE A 99 4.71 7.71 -12.43
C PHE A 99 3.64 8.46 -13.22
N GLN A 100 3.87 8.70 -14.52
CA GLN A 100 2.91 9.41 -15.36
C GLN A 100 1.63 8.58 -15.52
N THR A 101 1.75 7.29 -15.82
CA THR A 101 0.61 6.38 -15.92
C THR A 101 -0.14 6.31 -14.60
N LEU A 102 0.55 6.14 -13.47
CA LEU A 102 -0.09 6.17 -12.14
C LEU A 102 -0.86 7.46 -11.91
N SER A 103 -0.26 8.62 -12.21
CA SER A 103 -0.92 9.92 -12.04
C SER A 103 -2.17 10.02 -12.92
N THR A 104 -2.09 9.59 -14.18
CA THR A 104 -3.25 9.57 -15.11
C THR A 104 -4.36 8.64 -14.62
N CYS A 105 -4.05 7.41 -14.22
CA CYS A 105 -5.02 6.45 -13.70
C CYS A 105 -5.71 6.91 -12.40
N ARG A 106 -5.16 7.93 -11.75
CA ARG A 106 -5.57 8.40 -10.42
C ARG A 106 -5.93 9.88 -10.42
N GLU A 107 -6.33 10.41 -11.59
CA GLU A 107 -6.82 11.79 -11.74
C GLU A 107 -5.87 12.85 -11.15
N GLY A 108 -4.57 12.68 -11.41
CA GLY A 108 -3.50 13.55 -10.95
C GLY A 108 -2.93 13.20 -9.57
N LYS A 109 -3.61 12.38 -8.77
CA LYS A 109 -3.14 11.96 -7.43
C LYS A 109 -2.32 10.68 -7.53
N ALA A 110 -1.01 10.80 -7.71
CA ALA A 110 -0.07 9.68 -7.77
C ALA A 110 0.06 8.95 -6.40
N THR A 111 -1.01 8.28 -5.98
CA THR A 111 -1.12 7.50 -4.75
C THR A 111 -1.19 6.02 -5.09
N PHE A 112 -0.43 5.19 -4.38
CA PHE A 112 -0.44 3.74 -4.57
C PHE A 112 0.03 3.00 -3.32
N GLY A 113 -0.79 2.04 -2.89
CA GLY A 113 -0.56 1.29 -1.65
C GLY A 113 -1.06 2.02 -0.40
N MET A 114 -1.18 1.26 0.67
CA MET A 114 -1.74 1.68 1.95
C MET A 114 -0.69 1.58 3.04
N TYR A 115 -0.55 2.64 3.83
CA TYR A 115 0.24 2.63 5.03
C TYR A 115 -0.44 1.82 6.12
N LEU A 116 0.34 0.97 6.78
CA LEU A 116 -0.11 0.17 7.90
C LEU A 116 0.68 0.52 9.16
N LEU A 117 -0.03 0.52 10.28
CA LEU A 117 0.52 0.62 11.62
C LEU A 117 0.24 -0.70 12.35
N ASN A 118 1.26 -1.32 12.93
CA ASN A 118 1.05 -2.51 13.73
C ASN A 118 0.39 -2.13 15.07
N SER A 119 -0.82 -2.63 15.30
CA SER A 119 -1.62 -2.40 16.52
C SER A 119 -1.67 -3.63 17.42
N SER A 120 -0.88 -4.66 17.10
CA SER A 120 -0.79 -5.89 17.89
C SER A 120 -0.06 -5.62 19.20
N CYS A 121 -0.66 -6.04 20.32
CA CYS A 121 0.00 -6.03 21.62
C CYS A 121 0.61 -7.41 21.85
N SER A 122 1.94 -7.55 21.67
CA SER A 122 2.65 -8.81 21.95
C SER A 122 3.92 -8.52 22.74
N LEU A 123 4.21 -9.40 23.70
CA LEU A 123 5.46 -9.40 24.47
C LEU A 123 6.63 -10.01 23.68
N TYR A 124 6.34 -10.73 22.60
CA TYR A 124 7.32 -11.42 21.76
C TYR A 124 7.25 -10.95 20.31
N PRO A 125 8.38 -10.99 19.57
CA PRO A 125 8.37 -10.71 18.14
C PRO A 125 7.44 -11.69 17.43
N ALA A 126 6.58 -11.15 16.58
CA ALA A 126 5.70 -11.95 15.76
C ALA A 126 6.29 -12.17 14.37
N LEU A 127 5.97 -13.32 13.78
CA LEU A 127 6.48 -13.72 12.47
C LEU A 127 5.34 -13.76 11.46
N LEU A 128 5.51 -13.08 10.33
CA LEU A 128 4.66 -13.23 9.15
C LEU A 128 5.33 -14.16 8.14
N LYS A 129 4.52 -14.95 7.44
CA LYS A 129 4.97 -15.85 6.38
C LYS A 129 4.21 -15.59 5.09
N VAL A 130 4.87 -15.83 3.96
CA VAL A 130 4.20 -15.81 2.66
C VAL A 130 3.14 -16.92 2.64
N GLY A 131 1.95 -16.59 2.15
CA GLY A 131 0.80 -17.49 2.12
C GLY A 131 -0.07 -17.45 3.37
N SER A 132 0.30 -16.68 4.40
CA SER A 132 -0.59 -16.44 5.54
C SER A 132 -1.90 -15.79 5.07
N PRO A 133 -3.06 -16.24 5.61
CA PRO A 133 -4.36 -15.70 5.22
C PRO A 133 -4.48 -14.23 5.65
N VAL A 134 -5.13 -13.45 4.79
CA VAL A 134 -5.39 -12.03 5.01
C VAL A 134 -6.89 -11.82 5.18
N ILE A 135 -7.29 -11.22 6.28
CA ILE A 135 -8.65 -10.80 6.57
C ILE A 135 -8.64 -9.29 6.73
N PHE A 136 -9.71 -8.60 6.34
CA PHE A 136 -9.79 -7.14 6.47
C PHE A 136 -11.16 -6.71 6.97
N ALA A 137 -11.20 -5.55 7.62
CA ALA A 137 -12.44 -4.86 7.96
C ALA A 137 -12.56 -3.61 7.07
N ALA A 138 -13.71 -3.43 6.44
CA ALA A 138 -13.99 -2.25 5.63
C ALA A 138 -14.10 -1.00 6.53
N SER A 139 -13.64 0.12 6.00
CA SER A 139 -13.87 1.44 6.58
C SER A 139 -15.37 1.75 6.58
N ALA A 140 -15.86 2.31 7.69
CA ALA A 140 -17.22 2.81 7.73
C ALA A 140 -17.36 3.94 6.70
N SER A 141 -18.31 3.80 5.77
CA SER A 141 -18.63 4.87 4.81
C SER A 141 -19.01 6.13 5.59
N ARG A 142 -18.17 7.17 5.55
CA ARG A 142 -18.57 8.51 6.01
C ARG A 142 -19.66 8.99 5.07
N GLN A 143 -20.94 8.87 5.48
CA GLN A 143 -21.99 9.68 4.89
C GLN A 143 -21.61 11.15 5.12
N SER A 144 -21.32 11.86 4.03
CA SER A 144 -21.14 13.31 4.07
C SER A 144 -22.44 13.91 4.58
N LYS A 145 -22.45 14.41 5.82
CA LYS A 145 -23.51 15.28 6.31
C LYS A 145 -23.40 16.59 5.51
N ASN A 146 -24.16 16.68 4.41
CA ASN A 146 -24.50 17.96 3.80
C ASN A 146 -25.35 18.76 4.80
N THR A 147 -24.69 19.50 5.68
CA THR A 147 -25.32 20.68 6.29
C THR A 147 -25.09 21.84 5.34
N ALA A 148 -26.07 22.06 4.46
CA ALA A 148 -26.23 23.32 3.77
C ALA A 148 -26.49 24.42 4.81
N LYS A 149 -25.85 25.58 4.62
CA LYS A 149 -26.37 26.86 5.06
C LYS A 149 -26.19 27.85 3.92
#